data_AF-A0A9Q1E848-F1
#
_entry.id   AF-A0A9Q1E848-F1
#
_cell.length_a   1.000
_cell.length_b   1.000
_cell.length_c   1.000
_cell.angle_alpha   90.00
_cell.angle_beta   90.00
_cell.angle_gamma   90.00
#
_symmetry.space_group_name_H-M   'P 1'
#
loop_
_entity.id
_entity.type
_entity.pdbx_description
1 polymer ?
#
loop_
_entity_poly.entity_id
_entity_poly.type
_entity_poly.pdbx_seq_one_letter_code
_entity_poly.pdbx_strand_id
1 'polypeptide(L)'
;MKEVKAISLAIAKTSRFTTLLHSSSQFKDKFEAMFGTGKTVPAANNTRWNSTFKQVQALTALDHKALTALDHKALTEMCSEDYENVVFSTRTWNQLKELCAILEPFSEATDLTEGEKSVTISMVVPTILDLNTHLLKMEETRTQCWPLVRALRESVMKRFSGIFVKMDMAKESGREEPFNHNAYFVATMLDPQFGLSWVDLDVTNEGSATSLKKFREELKKTLTDTLISEVENIIESGRDTPDSGATAVDPASDPAPQSRIQVLQHRLANTLMPSRTLR
;
A
#
# COMPACT_ATOMS: atom_id res chain seq x y z
N MET A 1 24.32 -3.56 -2.56
CA MET A 1 24.48 -3.42 -4.03
C MET A 1 24.37 -4.74 -4.81
N LYS A 2 25.02 -5.85 -4.42
CA LYS A 2 24.93 -7.13 -5.15
C LYS A 2 23.52 -7.72 -5.18
N GLU A 3 22.78 -7.65 -4.07
CA GLU A 3 21.41 -8.17 -3.97
C GLU A 3 20.39 -7.35 -4.76
N VAL A 4 20.52 -6.02 -4.75
CA VAL A 4 19.71 -5.13 -5.63
C VAL A 4 19.92 -5.50 -7.10
N LYS A 5 21.17 -5.75 -7.52
CA LYS A 5 21.47 -6.24 -8.87
C LYS A 5 20.82 -7.60 -9.15
N ALA A 6 20.78 -8.50 -8.16
CA ALA A 6 20.14 -9.81 -8.32
C ALA A 6 18.62 -9.70 -8.56
N ILE A 7 17.94 -8.82 -7.81
CA ILE A 7 16.51 -8.53 -8.03
C ILE A 7 16.29 -7.90 -9.41
N SER A 8 17.12 -6.94 -9.81
CA SER A 8 17.03 -6.35 -11.17
C SER A 8 17.19 -7.39 -12.28
N LEU A 9 18.09 -8.37 -12.09
CA LEU A 9 18.26 -9.47 -13.04
C LEU A 9 17.03 -10.41 -13.06
N ALA A 10 16.40 -10.67 -11.91
CA ALA A 10 15.18 -11.45 -11.84
C ALA A 10 14.01 -10.76 -12.59
N ILE A 11 13.87 -9.45 -12.41
CA ILE A 11 12.88 -8.63 -13.15
C ILE A 11 13.20 -8.64 -14.64
N ALA A 12 14.45 -8.43 -15.04
CA ALA A 12 14.85 -8.46 -16.44
C ALA A 12 14.56 -9.81 -17.11
N LYS A 13 14.77 -10.92 -16.38
CA LYS A 13 14.42 -12.27 -16.85
C LYS A 13 12.91 -12.43 -17.02
N THR A 14 12.11 -11.90 -16.09
CA THR A 14 10.64 -11.85 -16.18
C THR A 14 10.18 -11.06 -17.41
N SER A 15 10.81 -9.94 -17.70
CA SER A 15 10.49 -9.16 -18.90
C SER A 15 10.84 -9.92 -20.18
N ARG A 16 11.99 -10.60 -20.25
CA ARG A 16 12.36 -11.46 -21.39
C ARG A 16 11.39 -12.61 -21.60
N PHE A 17 11.01 -13.29 -20.53
CA PHE A 17 9.98 -14.35 -20.56
C PHE A 17 8.69 -13.81 -21.18
N THR A 18 8.24 -12.65 -20.71
CA THR A 18 6.99 -12.05 -21.21
C THR A 18 7.12 -11.60 -22.66
N THR A 19 8.26 -11.03 -23.07
CA THR A 19 8.52 -10.71 -24.47
C THR A 19 8.41 -11.94 -25.37
N LEU A 20 9.03 -13.07 -24.98
CA LEU A 20 8.92 -14.33 -25.72
C LEU A 20 7.47 -14.83 -25.79
N LEU A 21 6.73 -14.74 -24.69
CA LEU A 21 5.32 -15.12 -24.63
C LEU A 21 4.45 -14.35 -25.64
N HIS A 22 4.76 -13.07 -25.86
CA HIS A 22 4.00 -12.24 -26.80
C HIS A 22 4.53 -12.26 -28.23
N SER A 23 5.81 -12.59 -28.44
CA SER A 23 6.45 -12.54 -29.76
C SER A 23 6.58 -13.89 -30.47
N SER A 24 6.56 -15.01 -29.74
CA SER A 24 6.71 -16.36 -30.30
C SER A 24 5.41 -17.15 -30.19
N SER A 25 4.82 -17.50 -31.35
CA SER A 25 3.62 -18.35 -31.39
C SER A 25 3.87 -19.72 -30.75
N GLN A 26 5.00 -20.35 -31.05
CA GLN A 26 5.37 -21.65 -30.48
C GLN A 26 5.49 -21.59 -28.95
N PHE A 27 6.09 -20.53 -28.42
CA PHE A 27 6.20 -20.35 -26.96
C PHE A 27 4.83 -20.13 -26.33
N LYS A 28 3.97 -19.33 -26.98
CA LYS A 28 2.60 -19.10 -26.54
C LYS A 28 1.77 -20.39 -26.54
N ASP A 29 1.86 -21.20 -27.57
CA ASP A 29 1.14 -22.48 -27.66
C ASP A 29 1.58 -23.44 -26.56
N LYS A 30 2.90 -23.54 -26.29
CA LYS A 30 3.45 -24.30 -25.14
C LYS A 30 2.93 -23.77 -23.80
N PHE A 31 2.88 -22.44 -23.63
CA PHE A 31 2.37 -21.81 -22.42
C PHE A 31 0.88 -22.09 -22.20
N GLU A 32 0.05 -21.94 -23.23
CA GLU A 32 -1.39 -22.21 -23.14
C GLU A 32 -1.69 -23.69 -22.92
N ALA A 33 -0.88 -24.60 -23.47
CA ALA A 33 -0.99 -26.04 -23.19
C ALA A 33 -0.73 -26.36 -21.70
N MET A 34 0.21 -25.66 -21.06
CA MET A 34 0.59 -25.88 -19.67
C MET A 34 -0.34 -25.17 -18.68
N PHE A 35 -0.70 -23.93 -18.95
CA PHE A 35 -1.41 -23.07 -17.99
C PHE A 35 -2.89 -22.88 -18.36
N GLY A 36 -3.30 -23.18 -19.59
CA GLY A 36 -4.67 -23.05 -20.09
C GLY A 36 -4.81 -21.96 -21.16
N THR A 37 -5.69 -22.21 -22.13
CA THR A 37 -6.00 -21.31 -23.25
C THR A 37 -6.44 -19.93 -22.77
N GLY A 38 -5.91 -18.88 -23.40
CA GLY A 38 -6.24 -17.49 -23.09
C GLY A 38 -5.59 -16.94 -21.81
N LYS A 39 -4.79 -17.73 -21.07
CA LYS A 39 -3.95 -17.18 -20.00
C LYS A 39 -2.72 -16.48 -20.58
N THR A 40 -2.27 -15.43 -19.91
CA THR A 40 -1.07 -14.68 -20.29
C THR A 40 -0.45 -13.97 -19.09
N VAL A 41 0.79 -13.53 -19.25
CA VAL A 41 1.44 -12.57 -18.35
C VAL A 41 1.48 -11.20 -19.04
N PRO A 42 1.05 -10.10 -18.39
CA PRO A 42 1.08 -8.77 -18.98
C PRO A 42 2.52 -8.26 -19.14
N ALA A 43 2.81 -7.58 -20.24
CA ALA A 43 4.09 -6.92 -20.43
C ALA A 43 4.21 -5.68 -19.52
N ALA A 44 5.38 -5.50 -18.90
CA ALA A 44 5.68 -4.26 -18.19
C ALA A 44 5.74 -3.08 -19.17
N ASN A 45 5.19 -1.95 -18.75
CA ASN A 45 5.16 -0.70 -19.51
C ASN A 45 5.82 0.40 -18.69
N ASN A 46 6.92 0.96 -19.21
CA ASN A 46 7.69 1.98 -18.52
C ASN A 46 6.88 3.26 -18.21
N THR A 47 5.78 3.53 -18.93
CA THR A 47 4.93 4.70 -18.70
C THR A 47 3.85 4.47 -17.61
N ARG A 48 3.67 3.23 -17.14
CA ARG A 48 2.73 2.88 -16.07
C ARG A 48 3.51 2.44 -14.84
N TRP A 49 3.46 3.24 -13.79
CA TRP A 49 4.33 3.16 -12.62
C TRP A 49 4.26 1.80 -11.85
N ASN A 50 3.14 1.07 -11.92
CA ASN A 50 2.96 -0.24 -11.27
C ASN A 50 3.06 -1.45 -12.22
N SER A 51 3.37 -1.25 -13.51
CA SER A 51 3.30 -2.32 -14.52
C SER A 51 4.30 -3.45 -14.28
N THR A 52 5.51 -3.13 -13.80
CA THR A 52 6.53 -4.13 -13.44
C THR A 52 6.05 -5.02 -12.31
N PHE A 53 5.42 -4.44 -11.28
CA PHE A 53 4.84 -5.21 -10.18
C PHE A 53 3.72 -6.12 -10.70
N LYS A 54 2.77 -5.60 -11.50
CA LYS A 54 1.67 -6.39 -12.08
C LYS A 54 2.18 -7.54 -12.97
N GLN A 55 3.27 -7.32 -13.71
CA GLN A 55 3.94 -8.37 -14.50
C GLN A 55 4.48 -9.49 -13.59
N VAL A 56 5.24 -9.14 -12.55
CA VAL A 56 5.82 -10.13 -11.63
C VAL A 56 4.72 -10.86 -10.85
N GLN A 57 3.72 -10.13 -10.34
CA GLN A 57 2.58 -10.67 -9.61
C GLN A 57 1.84 -11.71 -10.46
N ALA A 58 1.50 -11.37 -11.71
CA ALA A 58 0.83 -12.29 -12.63
C ALA A 58 1.68 -13.55 -12.91
N LEU A 59 3.00 -13.40 -13.10
CA LEU A 59 3.89 -14.54 -13.30
C LEU A 59 3.91 -15.46 -12.06
N THR A 60 4.06 -14.89 -10.87
CA THR A 60 4.09 -15.67 -9.62
C THR A 60 2.73 -16.28 -9.25
N ALA A 61 1.63 -15.68 -9.71
CA ALA A 61 0.27 -16.17 -9.47
C ALA A 61 -0.11 -17.37 -10.36
N LEU A 62 0.66 -17.68 -11.41
CA LEU A 62 0.46 -18.90 -12.21
C LEU A 62 0.59 -20.17 -11.36
N ASP A 63 1.39 -20.11 -10.30
CA ASP A 63 1.65 -21.17 -9.32
C ASP A 63 0.39 -21.48 -8.47
N HIS A 64 -0.36 -20.44 -8.06
CA HIS A 64 -1.47 -20.55 -7.09
C HIS A 64 -2.72 -21.27 -7.63
N LYS A 65 -2.85 -21.48 -8.95
CA LYS A 65 -4.01 -22.15 -9.56
C LYS A 65 -3.78 -23.62 -9.92
N ALA A 66 -2.55 -24.13 -9.78
CA ALA A 66 -2.32 -25.57 -9.78
C ALA A 66 -2.55 -26.07 -8.34
N LEU A 67 -3.46 -27.03 -8.15
CA LEU A 67 -3.81 -27.66 -6.86
C LEU A 67 -2.66 -28.45 -6.20
N THR A 68 -1.44 -28.18 -6.61
CA THR A 68 -0.20 -28.84 -6.19
C THR A 68 0.77 -27.73 -5.87
N ALA A 69 1.39 -27.78 -4.70
CA ALA A 69 2.51 -26.92 -4.28
C ALA A 69 3.74 -27.14 -5.17
N LEU A 70 3.61 -26.90 -6.47
CA LEU A 70 4.65 -27.03 -7.46
C LEU A 70 5.11 -25.62 -7.76
N ASP A 71 6.17 -25.27 -7.01
CA ASP A 71 7.30 -24.47 -7.44
C ASP A 71 7.38 -24.25 -8.96
N HIS A 72 8.03 -23.17 -9.38
CA HIS A 72 8.42 -22.80 -10.76
C HIS A 72 8.87 -23.91 -11.75
N LYS A 73 8.98 -25.17 -11.31
CA LYS A 73 9.10 -26.42 -12.05
C LYS A 73 8.29 -26.48 -13.35
N ALA A 74 7.00 -26.13 -13.36
CA ALA A 74 6.21 -26.17 -14.61
C ALA A 74 6.74 -25.18 -15.68
N LEU A 75 7.14 -23.97 -15.24
CA LEU A 75 7.80 -22.99 -16.10
C LEU A 75 9.19 -23.47 -16.52
N THR A 76 9.94 -24.07 -15.60
CA THR A 76 11.25 -24.66 -15.85
C THR A 76 11.16 -25.77 -16.90
N GLU A 77 10.26 -26.74 -16.75
CA GLU A 77 10.04 -27.84 -17.71
C GLU A 77 9.71 -27.30 -19.10
N MET A 78 8.82 -26.31 -19.20
CA MET A 78 8.48 -25.65 -20.47
C MET A 78 9.68 -24.95 -21.13
N CYS A 79 10.58 -24.36 -20.34
CA CYS A 79 11.68 -23.55 -20.84
C CYS A 79 13.01 -24.31 -21.02
N SER A 80 13.17 -25.48 -20.40
CA SER A 80 14.48 -26.16 -20.29
C SER A 80 15.05 -26.66 -21.61
N GLU A 81 14.22 -26.96 -22.60
CA GLU A 81 14.68 -27.55 -23.87
C GLU A 81 15.14 -26.49 -24.88
N ASP A 82 14.37 -25.40 -25.03
CA ASP A 82 14.59 -24.41 -26.10
C ASP A 82 14.87 -22.99 -25.58
N TYR A 83 14.70 -22.74 -24.27
CA TYR A 83 14.61 -21.40 -23.70
C TYR A 83 15.33 -21.26 -22.33
N GLU A 84 16.54 -21.81 -22.21
CA GLU A 84 17.32 -21.85 -20.96
C GLU A 84 17.54 -20.44 -20.35
N ASN A 85 17.65 -19.41 -21.19
CA ASN A 85 17.87 -18.02 -20.78
C ASN A 85 16.70 -17.40 -19.99
N VAL A 86 15.51 -18.00 -20.03
CA VAL A 86 14.32 -17.56 -19.27
C VAL A 86 13.89 -18.56 -18.19
N VAL A 87 14.68 -19.61 -17.95
CA VAL A 87 14.49 -20.52 -16.81
C VAL A 87 14.77 -19.78 -15.50
N PHE A 88 13.84 -19.85 -14.56
CA PHE A 88 14.01 -19.27 -13.23
C PHE A 88 14.67 -20.30 -12.30
N SER A 89 15.71 -19.89 -11.57
CA SER A 89 16.21 -20.71 -10.46
C SER A 89 15.29 -20.58 -9.26
N THR A 90 15.29 -21.54 -8.33
CA THR A 90 14.55 -21.44 -7.06
C THR A 90 14.86 -20.14 -6.32
N ARG A 91 16.12 -19.71 -6.33
CA ARG A 91 16.53 -18.44 -5.75
C ARG A 91 15.85 -17.26 -6.45
N THR A 92 15.94 -17.19 -7.77
CA THR A 92 15.33 -16.11 -8.56
C THR A 92 13.82 -16.08 -8.36
N TRP A 93 13.17 -17.23 -8.31
CA TRP A 93 11.74 -17.35 -8.08
C TRP A 93 11.32 -16.83 -6.71
N ASN A 94 12.06 -17.22 -5.66
CA ASN A 94 11.81 -16.75 -4.31
C ASN A 94 12.03 -15.24 -4.18
N GLN A 95 13.01 -14.66 -4.88
CA GLN A 95 13.19 -13.20 -4.95
C GLN A 95 11.98 -12.50 -5.58
N LEU A 96 11.37 -13.08 -6.61
CA LEU A 96 10.16 -12.53 -7.23
C LEU A 96 8.94 -12.64 -6.30
N LYS A 97 8.79 -13.76 -5.58
CA LYS A 97 7.72 -13.93 -4.57
C LYS A 97 7.88 -12.94 -3.41
N GLU A 98 9.09 -12.79 -2.88
CA GLU A 98 9.39 -11.80 -1.85
C GLU A 98 9.13 -10.37 -2.36
N LEU A 99 9.54 -10.05 -3.59
CA LEU A 99 9.25 -8.76 -4.20
C LEU A 99 7.74 -8.48 -4.27
N CYS A 100 6.93 -9.49 -4.63
CA CYS A 100 5.48 -9.37 -4.61
C CYS A 100 4.96 -9.06 -3.21
N ALA A 101 5.37 -9.83 -2.20
CA ALA A 101 4.95 -9.62 -0.81
C ALA A 101 5.38 -8.25 -0.26
N ILE A 102 6.54 -7.71 -0.68
CA ILE A 102 6.99 -6.38 -0.30
C ILE A 102 6.09 -5.29 -0.89
N LEU A 103 5.78 -5.40 -2.19
CA LEU A 103 5.13 -4.34 -2.97
C LEU A 103 3.60 -4.41 -2.99
N GLU A 104 3.02 -5.54 -2.62
CA GLU A 104 1.56 -5.72 -2.60
C GLU A 104 0.84 -4.67 -1.74
N PRO A 105 1.24 -4.39 -0.49
CA PRO A 105 0.62 -3.31 0.28
C PRO A 105 0.76 -1.92 -0.35
N PHE A 106 1.82 -1.66 -1.13
CA PHE A 106 1.98 -0.40 -1.86
C PHE A 106 1.02 -0.29 -3.04
N SER A 107 0.76 -1.41 -3.72
CA SER A 107 -0.24 -1.47 -4.79
C SER A 107 -1.62 -1.20 -4.21
N GLU A 108 -1.99 -1.89 -3.13
CA GLU A 108 -3.28 -1.70 -2.45
C GLU A 108 -3.45 -0.28 -1.93
N ALA A 109 -2.42 0.27 -1.29
CA ALA A 109 -2.39 1.66 -0.82
C ALA A 109 -2.62 2.66 -1.96
N THR A 110 -2.11 2.38 -3.15
CA THR A 110 -2.29 3.30 -4.28
C THR A 110 -3.69 3.19 -4.86
N ASP A 111 -4.18 1.96 -5.08
CA ASP A 111 -5.55 1.73 -5.54
C ASP A 111 -6.58 2.36 -4.56
N LEU A 112 -6.28 2.36 -3.26
CA LEU A 112 -7.10 2.95 -2.21
C LEU A 112 -7.09 4.49 -2.24
N THR A 113 -5.93 5.09 -2.51
CA THR A 113 -5.75 6.55 -2.44
C THR A 113 -6.03 7.27 -3.76
N GLU A 114 -6.06 6.55 -4.88
CA GLU A 114 -6.44 7.07 -6.20
C GLU A 114 -7.96 7.09 -6.47
N GLY A 115 -8.77 6.70 -5.48
CA GLY A 115 -10.23 6.71 -5.60
C GLY A 115 -10.81 8.11 -5.83
N GLU A 116 -11.50 8.31 -6.95
CA GLU A 116 -12.15 9.61 -7.28
C GLU A 116 -13.54 9.76 -6.65
N LYS A 117 -14.21 8.65 -6.34
CA LYS A 117 -15.63 8.62 -5.92
C LYS A 117 -15.82 8.49 -4.41
N SER A 118 -14.74 8.52 -3.64
CA SER A 118 -14.74 8.36 -2.19
C SER A 118 -13.72 9.30 -1.56
N VAL A 119 -13.92 9.64 -0.29
CA VAL A 119 -12.93 10.41 0.47
C VAL A 119 -11.67 9.57 0.65
N THR A 120 -10.54 10.02 0.12
CA THR A 120 -9.25 9.30 0.20
C THR A 120 -8.24 9.98 1.12
N ILE A 121 -8.42 11.28 1.41
CA ILE A 121 -7.49 12.04 2.25
C ILE A 121 -7.45 11.54 3.69
N SER A 122 -8.57 11.01 4.22
CA SER A 122 -8.63 10.36 5.54
C SER A 122 -7.85 9.05 5.62
N MET A 123 -7.52 8.45 4.47
CA MET A 123 -6.77 7.20 4.39
C MET A 123 -5.26 7.42 4.45
N VAL A 124 -4.78 8.65 4.22
CA VAL A 124 -3.36 8.94 4.03
C VAL A 124 -2.55 8.57 5.27
N VAL A 125 -2.92 9.09 6.45
CA VAL A 125 -2.14 8.85 7.68
C VAL A 125 -2.11 7.36 8.04
N PRO A 126 -3.26 6.65 8.14
CA PRO A 126 -3.26 5.23 8.48
C PRO A 126 -2.46 4.40 7.47
N THR A 127 -2.60 4.69 6.17
CA THR A 127 -1.93 3.92 5.11
C THR A 127 -0.41 4.07 5.18
N ILE A 128 0.10 5.29 5.38
CA ILE A 128 1.55 5.53 5.47
C ILE A 128 2.16 4.85 6.70
N LEU A 129 1.45 4.88 7.83
CA LEU A 129 1.91 4.22 9.05
C LEU A 129 1.90 2.69 8.89
N ASP A 130 0.84 2.12 8.31
CA ASP A 130 0.77 0.67 8.05
C ASP A 130 1.84 0.20 7.06
N LEU A 131 2.12 0.98 6.00
CA LEU A 131 3.23 0.68 5.08
C LEU A 131 4.59 0.66 5.81
N ASN A 132 4.83 1.59 6.74
CA ASN A 132 6.05 1.56 7.55
C ASN A 132 6.09 0.35 8.50
N THR A 133 4.97 0.02 9.15
CA THR A 133 4.83 -1.16 10.00
C THR A 133 5.07 -2.47 9.22
N HIS A 134 4.53 -2.56 8.01
CA HIS A 134 4.79 -3.68 7.09
C HIS A 134 6.28 -3.82 6.80
N LEU A 135 6.95 -2.73 6.40
CA LEU A 135 8.38 -2.75 6.11
C LEU A 135 9.23 -3.10 7.34
N LEU A 136 8.88 -2.61 8.53
CA LEU A 136 9.54 -2.99 9.79
C LEU A 136 9.46 -4.49 10.05
N LYS A 137 8.26 -5.09 9.93
CA LYS A 137 8.08 -6.54 10.07
C LYS A 137 8.89 -7.31 9.04
N MET A 138 8.99 -6.80 7.80
CA MET A 138 9.82 -7.44 6.77
C MET A 138 11.32 -7.33 7.07
N GLU A 139 11.80 -6.25 7.69
CA GLU A 139 13.20 -6.12 8.12
C GLU A 139 13.58 -7.21 9.14
N GLU A 140 12.67 -7.58 10.05
CA GLU A 140 12.88 -8.63 11.05
C GLU A 140 13.06 -10.02 10.42
N THR A 141 12.35 -10.30 9.32
CA THR A 141 12.38 -11.61 8.65
C THR A 141 13.67 -11.91 7.86
N ARG A 142 14.60 -10.93 7.72
CA ARG A 142 15.87 -11.06 6.98
C ARG A 142 15.72 -11.67 5.58
N THR A 143 14.77 -11.15 4.80
CA THR A 143 14.48 -11.59 3.43
C THR A 143 15.68 -11.46 2.49
N GLN A 144 15.68 -12.20 1.37
CA GLN A 144 16.70 -12.02 0.32
C GLN A 144 16.64 -10.62 -0.32
N CYS A 145 15.47 -9.99 -0.22
CA CYS A 145 15.21 -8.64 -0.69
C CYS A 145 15.40 -7.56 0.39
N TRP A 146 16.07 -7.85 1.50
CA TRP A 146 16.27 -6.90 2.61
C TRP A 146 16.80 -5.51 2.19
N PRO A 147 17.78 -5.37 1.27
CA PRO A 147 18.22 -4.04 0.84
C PRO A 147 17.13 -3.21 0.17
N LEU A 148 16.18 -3.86 -0.50
CA LEU A 148 15.02 -3.19 -1.08
C LEU A 148 14.07 -2.74 0.02
N VAL A 149 13.76 -3.61 0.99
CA VAL A 149 12.91 -3.27 2.14
C VAL A 149 13.45 -2.03 2.86
N ARG A 150 14.74 -2.04 3.18
CA ARG A 150 15.41 -0.91 3.84
C ARG A 150 15.34 0.37 2.99
N ALA A 151 15.66 0.28 1.70
CA ALA A 151 15.62 1.43 0.80
C ALA A 151 14.20 2.01 0.66
N LEU A 152 13.18 1.14 0.60
CA LEU A 152 11.77 1.54 0.59
C LEU A 152 11.39 2.23 1.89
N ARG A 153 11.79 1.68 3.04
CA ARG A 153 11.51 2.29 4.35
C ARG A 153 12.14 3.66 4.49
N GLU A 154 13.42 3.78 4.16
CA GLU A 154 14.12 5.07 4.13
C GLU A 154 13.41 6.07 3.17
N SER A 155 12.90 5.58 2.04
CA SER A 155 12.15 6.42 1.09
C SER A 155 10.80 6.88 1.64
N VAL A 156 10.02 5.99 2.27
CA VAL A 156 8.74 6.30 2.90
C VAL A 156 8.94 7.31 4.02
N MET A 157 9.86 7.04 4.95
CA MET A 157 10.15 7.95 6.06
C MET A 157 10.59 9.33 5.58
N LYS A 158 11.39 9.39 4.51
CA LYS A 158 11.86 10.67 3.95
C LYS A 158 10.75 11.44 3.23
N ARG A 159 9.92 10.77 2.44
CA ARG A 159 8.88 11.43 1.63
C ARG A 159 7.70 11.90 2.46
N PHE A 160 7.39 11.20 3.54
CA PHE A 160 6.27 11.48 4.44
C PHE A 160 6.75 11.87 5.83
N SER A 161 7.93 12.52 5.94
CA SER A 161 8.58 12.81 7.22
C SER A 161 7.71 13.64 8.16
N GLY A 162 6.88 14.54 7.64
CA GLY A 162 5.93 15.32 8.44
C GLY A 162 4.88 14.46 9.15
N ILE A 163 4.47 13.33 8.57
CA ILE A 163 3.60 12.37 9.24
C ILE A 163 4.33 11.73 10.42
N PHE A 164 5.54 11.23 10.20
CA PHE A 164 6.32 10.55 11.24
C PHE A 164 6.75 11.49 12.36
N VAL A 165 7.14 12.73 12.03
CA VAL A 165 7.50 13.77 13.00
C VAL A 165 6.31 14.09 13.90
N LYS A 166 5.15 14.35 13.30
CA LYS A 166 3.94 14.71 14.05
C LYS A 166 3.41 13.58 14.93
N MET A 167 3.74 12.34 14.56
CA MET A 167 3.43 11.13 15.35
C MET A 167 4.52 10.77 16.38
N ASP A 168 5.52 11.63 16.57
CA ASP A 168 6.66 11.39 17.49
C ASP A 168 7.42 10.09 17.18
N MET A 169 7.53 9.77 15.89
CA MET A 169 8.25 8.60 15.36
C MET A 169 9.56 8.99 14.66
N ALA A 170 9.76 10.28 14.40
CA ALA A 170 10.98 10.83 13.81
C ALA A 170 11.29 12.21 14.41
N LYS A 171 12.57 12.58 14.41
CA LYS A 171 13.00 13.90 14.88
C LYS A 171 12.74 14.97 13.83
N GLU A 172 12.31 16.14 14.27
CA GLU A 172 12.24 17.33 13.41
C GLU A 172 13.62 17.66 12.83
N SER A 173 13.66 17.95 11.52
CA SER A 173 14.89 18.36 10.84
C SER A 173 15.12 19.89 10.90
N GLY A 174 14.20 20.65 11.50
CA GLY A 174 14.23 22.12 11.57
C GLY A 174 13.86 22.81 10.24
N ARG A 175 13.32 22.08 9.27
CA ARG A 175 12.80 22.58 7.99
C ARG A 175 11.32 22.22 7.88
N GLU A 176 10.64 22.84 6.91
CA GLU A 176 9.27 22.45 6.58
C GLU A 176 9.24 20.97 6.14
N GLU A 177 8.55 20.15 6.92
CA GLU A 177 8.46 18.71 6.69
C GLU A 177 7.33 18.39 5.69
N PRO A 178 7.61 17.62 4.62
CA PRO A 178 6.58 17.12 3.70
C PRO A 178 5.43 16.41 4.41
N PHE A 179 4.19 16.61 3.94
CA PHE A 179 2.98 15.98 4.50
C PHE A 179 2.69 16.28 5.98
N ASN A 180 3.17 17.41 6.51
CA ASN A 180 2.89 17.83 7.90
C ASN A 180 1.54 18.57 8.08
N HIS A 181 0.82 18.87 6.99
CA HIS A 181 -0.42 19.65 7.02
C HIS A 181 -1.49 19.03 7.94
N ASN A 182 -2.13 19.85 8.77
CA ASN A 182 -3.21 19.44 9.67
C ASN A 182 -4.36 18.73 8.95
N ALA A 183 -4.63 19.09 7.68
CA ALA A 183 -5.70 18.51 6.88
C ALA A 183 -5.68 16.97 6.85
N TYR A 184 -4.51 16.34 6.71
CA TYR A 184 -4.39 14.87 6.69
C TYR A 184 -4.85 14.24 8.02
N PHE A 185 -4.48 14.85 9.14
CA PHE A 185 -4.78 14.33 10.48
C PHE A 185 -6.22 14.62 10.89
N VAL A 186 -6.71 15.83 10.60
CA VAL A 186 -8.10 16.22 10.86
C VAL A 186 -9.04 15.34 10.02
N ALA A 187 -8.76 15.15 8.73
CA ALA A 187 -9.59 14.28 7.89
C ALA A 187 -9.61 12.83 8.41
N THR A 188 -8.46 12.30 8.82
CA THR A 188 -8.39 10.96 9.42
C THR A 188 -9.18 10.89 10.73
N MET A 189 -9.06 11.91 11.59
CA MET A 189 -9.77 11.99 12.88
C MET A 189 -11.28 12.09 12.74
N LEU A 190 -11.76 12.80 11.71
CA LEU A 190 -13.18 12.99 11.44
C LEU A 190 -13.82 11.81 10.69
N ASP A 191 -13.01 10.92 10.12
CA ASP A 191 -13.51 9.71 9.48
C ASP A 191 -13.92 8.68 10.55
N PRO A 192 -15.20 8.29 10.62
CA PRO A 192 -15.70 7.36 11.62
C PRO A 192 -15.10 5.94 11.49
N GLN A 193 -14.50 5.60 10.35
CA GLN A 193 -13.78 4.33 10.19
C GLN A 193 -12.50 4.27 11.02
N PHE A 194 -11.89 5.43 11.29
CA PHE A 194 -10.60 5.53 11.96
C PHE A 194 -10.70 6.23 13.32
N GLY A 195 -11.24 7.45 13.34
CA GLY A 195 -11.10 8.34 14.48
C GLY A 195 -9.62 8.47 14.89
N LEU A 196 -9.28 7.94 16.07
CA LEU A 196 -7.90 7.89 16.58
C LEU A 196 -7.39 6.46 16.81
N SER A 197 -8.06 5.43 16.31
CA SER A 197 -7.65 4.03 16.53
C SER A 197 -6.30 3.70 15.91
N TRP A 198 -5.95 4.37 14.82
CA TRP A 198 -4.67 4.23 14.12
C TRP A 198 -3.46 4.64 14.98
N VAL A 199 -3.66 5.52 15.98
CA VAL A 199 -2.61 5.88 16.94
C VAL A 199 -2.24 4.68 17.80
N ASP A 200 -3.23 3.89 18.24
CA ASP A 200 -2.98 2.74 19.10
C ASP A 200 -2.37 1.54 18.33
N LEU A 201 -2.61 1.48 17.02
CA LEU A 201 -2.23 0.34 16.16
C LEU A 201 -0.85 0.52 15.52
N ASP A 202 -0.55 1.72 15.03
CA ASP A 202 0.54 1.93 14.08
C ASP A 202 1.61 2.94 14.55
N VAL A 203 1.36 3.66 15.66
CA VAL A 203 2.37 4.54 16.25
C VAL A 203 3.29 3.73 17.15
N THR A 204 4.54 3.58 16.71
CA THR A 204 5.58 2.84 17.43
C THR A 204 6.56 3.79 18.11
N ASN A 205 6.06 4.82 18.81
CA ASN A 205 6.94 5.56 19.71
C ASN A 205 7.41 4.59 20.82
N GLU A 206 8.68 4.62 21.20
CA GLU A 206 9.29 3.65 22.13
C GLU A 206 8.76 3.80 23.58
N GLY A 207 7.56 4.36 23.76
CA GLY A 207 6.94 4.72 25.02
C GLY A 207 6.07 3.61 25.63
N SER A 208 5.79 3.77 26.92
CA SER A 208 4.83 2.92 27.64
C SER A 208 3.40 3.13 27.12
N ALA A 209 2.50 2.17 27.38
CA ALA A 209 1.08 2.29 27.05
C ALA A 209 0.42 3.56 27.65
N THR A 210 0.91 4.03 28.80
CA THR A 210 0.47 5.29 29.43
C THR A 210 0.92 6.51 28.63
N SER A 211 2.15 6.48 28.10
CA SER A 211 2.70 7.54 27.26
C SER A 211 1.91 7.67 25.95
N LEU A 212 1.57 6.54 25.32
CA LEU A 212 0.78 6.52 24.08
C LEU A 212 -0.63 7.07 24.29
N LYS A 213 -1.30 6.70 25.40
CA LYS A 213 -2.60 7.28 25.76
C LYS A 213 -2.53 8.80 25.96
N LYS A 214 -1.50 9.28 26.66
CA LYS A 214 -1.30 10.72 26.86
C LYS A 214 -1.09 11.43 25.53
N PHE A 215 -0.22 10.90 24.67
CA PHE A 215 0.02 11.42 23.34
C PHE A 215 -1.26 11.49 22.49
N ARG A 216 -2.08 10.43 22.52
CA ARG A 216 -3.36 10.40 21.81
C ARG A 216 -4.31 11.52 22.26
N GLU A 217 -4.44 11.76 23.57
CA GLU A 217 -5.30 12.83 24.08
C GLU A 217 -4.75 14.22 23.74
N GLU A 218 -3.43 14.40 23.79
CA GLU A 218 -2.77 15.65 23.37
C GLU A 218 -2.96 15.93 21.88
N LEU A 219 -2.79 14.91 21.03
CA LEU A 219 -3.05 14.99 19.60
C LEU A 219 -4.52 15.33 19.34
N LYS A 220 -5.45 14.63 19.99
CA LYS A 220 -6.90 14.88 19.87
C LYS A 220 -7.23 16.34 20.19
N LYS A 221 -6.73 16.84 21.32
CA LYS A 221 -6.93 18.22 21.75
C LYS A 221 -6.38 19.18 20.71
N THR A 222 -5.13 19.00 20.29
CA THR A 222 -4.46 19.87 19.31
C THR A 222 -5.21 19.95 17.98
N LEU A 223 -5.67 18.81 17.46
CA LEU A 223 -6.44 18.76 16.21
C LEU A 223 -7.83 19.38 16.36
N THR A 224 -8.47 19.22 17.52
CA THR A 224 -9.77 19.83 17.82
C THR A 224 -9.65 21.35 17.93
N ASP A 225 -8.66 21.84 18.66
CA ASP A 225 -8.40 23.28 18.84
C ASP A 225 -8.07 23.94 17.48
N THR A 226 -7.28 23.26 16.64
CA THR A 226 -7.01 23.69 15.26
C THR A 226 -8.30 23.81 14.45
N LEU A 227 -9.17 22.80 14.50
CA LEU A 227 -10.43 22.79 13.76
C LEU A 227 -11.35 23.93 14.20
N ILE A 228 -11.44 24.17 15.52
CA ILE A 228 -12.24 25.27 16.08
C ILE A 228 -11.71 26.62 15.57
N SER A 229 -10.39 26.84 15.65
CA SER A 229 -9.78 28.09 15.20
C SER A 229 -10.01 28.35 13.70
N GLU A 230 -9.91 27.33 12.85
CA GLU A 230 -10.20 27.49 11.42
C GLU A 230 -11.67 27.84 11.16
N VAL A 231 -12.61 27.24 11.91
CA VAL A 231 -14.04 27.57 11.80
C VAL A 231 -14.30 29.01 12.25
N GLU A 232 -13.66 29.46 13.33
CA GLU A 232 -13.76 30.85 13.80
C GLU A 232 -13.26 31.83 12.74
N ASN A 233 -12.10 31.55 12.11
CA ASN A 233 -11.55 32.37 11.02
C ASN A 233 -12.49 32.46 9.81
N ILE A 234 -13.17 31.36 9.45
CA ILE A 234 -14.15 31.34 8.34
C ILE A 234 -15.37 32.21 8.69
N ILE A 235 -15.86 32.13 9.93
CA ILE A 235 -17.01 32.93 10.38
C ILE A 235 -16.67 34.42 10.39
N GLU A 236 -15.46 34.78 10.81
CA GLU A 236 -15.01 36.18 10.84
C GLU A 236 -14.81 36.74 9.43
N SER A 237 -14.16 35.99 8.53
CA SER A 237 -13.96 36.41 7.14
C SER A 237 -15.25 36.46 6.32
N GLY A 238 -16.25 35.62 6.63
CA GLY A 238 -17.57 35.65 5.99
C GLY A 238 -18.44 36.84 6.37
N ARG A 239 -18.14 37.55 7.47
CA ARG A 239 -18.87 38.76 7.89
C ARG A 239 -18.51 40.01 7.09
N ASP A 240 -17.38 40.02 6.38
CA ASP A 240 -16.90 41.16 5.60
C ASP A 240 -17.36 41.17 4.12
N THR A 241 -18.14 40.18 3.69
CA THR A 241 -18.74 40.14 2.34
C THR A 241 -20.22 40.54 2.36
N PRO A 242 -20.63 41.59 1.62
CA PRO A 242 -22.04 41.95 1.51
C PRO A 242 -22.80 40.87 0.73
N ASP A 243 -23.93 40.48 1.32
CA ASP A 243 -24.92 39.52 0.82
C ASP A 243 -25.21 39.68 -0.68
N SER A 244 -24.85 38.67 -1.47
CA SER A 244 -25.31 38.51 -2.84
C SER A 244 -25.99 37.15 -2.98
N GLY A 245 -27.27 37.12 -2.64
CA GLY A 245 -28.31 36.38 -3.37
C GLY A 245 -28.15 34.87 -3.42
N ALA A 246 -28.74 34.19 -2.44
CA ALA A 246 -28.99 32.76 -2.48
C ALA A 246 -29.83 32.36 -3.71
N THR A 247 -29.27 31.52 -4.60
CA THR A 247 -30.08 30.61 -5.42
C THR A 247 -30.04 29.24 -4.78
N ALA A 248 -31.16 28.85 -4.18
CA ALA A 248 -31.39 27.51 -3.66
C ALA A 248 -31.37 26.50 -4.82
N VAL A 249 -30.51 25.48 -4.71
CA VAL A 249 -30.57 24.29 -5.56
C VAL A 249 -30.98 23.12 -4.67
N ASP A 250 -32.05 22.46 -5.10
CA ASP A 250 -32.85 21.43 -4.44
C ASP A 250 -32.05 20.13 -4.15
N PRO A 251 -32.05 19.58 -2.91
CA PRO A 251 -31.29 18.37 -2.58
C PRO A 251 -32.19 17.13 -2.69
N ALA A 252 -32.50 16.69 -3.90
CA ALA A 252 -33.32 15.49 -4.09
C ALA A 252 -32.94 14.70 -5.34
N SER A 253 -31.72 14.16 -5.40
CA SER A 253 -31.43 12.90 -6.10
C SER A 253 -29.95 12.53 -6.01
N ASP A 254 -29.59 11.64 -5.09
CA ASP A 254 -28.62 10.60 -5.42
C ASP A 254 -28.73 9.41 -4.45
N PRO A 255 -28.79 8.16 -4.95
CA PRO A 255 -28.92 6.99 -4.11
C PRO A 255 -27.60 6.66 -3.41
N ALA A 256 -27.70 6.21 -2.16
CA ALA A 256 -26.57 5.85 -1.31
C ALA A 256 -25.66 4.78 -1.95
N PRO A 257 -24.33 5.00 -2.03
CA PRO A 257 -23.40 3.97 -2.47
C PRO A 257 -23.26 2.87 -1.40
N GLN A 258 -23.48 1.63 -1.84
CA GLN A 258 -23.36 0.42 -1.04
C GLN A 258 -21.92 0.21 -0.56
N SER A 259 -21.78 -0.16 0.71
CA SER A 259 -20.50 -0.36 1.38
C SER A 259 -19.78 -1.63 0.91
N ARG A 260 -18.52 -1.48 0.49
CA ARG A 260 -17.56 -2.59 0.43
C ARG A 260 -16.14 -2.07 0.63
N ILE A 261 -15.70 -2.05 1.88
CA ILE A 261 -14.28 -1.90 2.25
C ILE A 261 -13.94 -3.10 3.12
N GLN A 262 -13.50 -4.22 2.53
CA GLN A 262 -13.32 -5.48 3.26
C GLN A 262 -11.92 -5.67 3.88
N VAL A 263 -10.92 -4.84 3.54
CA VAL A 263 -9.53 -5.13 3.91
C VAL A 263 -9.10 -4.47 5.23
N LEU A 264 -9.45 -3.19 5.46
CA LEU A 264 -9.24 -2.53 6.76
C LEU A 264 -10.20 -3.05 7.85
N GLN A 265 -11.37 -3.54 7.45
CA GLN A 265 -12.33 -4.19 8.36
C GLN A 265 -11.75 -5.44 9.01
N HIS A 266 -10.89 -6.20 8.33
CA HIS A 266 -10.36 -7.45 8.89
C HIS A 266 -9.37 -7.21 10.03
N ARG A 267 -8.63 -6.09 10.04
CA ARG A 267 -7.74 -5.72 11.15
C ARG A 267 -8.47 -5.03 12.30
N LEU A 268 -9.42 -4.13 12.02
CA LEU A 268 -10.23 -3.49 13.06
C LEU A 268 -11.20 -4.47 13.74
N ALA A 269 -11.80 -5.42 12.99
CA ALA A 269 -12.71 -6.43 13.55
C ALA A 269 -11.99 -7.44 14.44
N ASN A 270 -10.74 -7.79 14.14
CA ASN A 270 -9.97 -8.75 14.93
C ASN A 270 -9.40 -8.18 16.24
N THR A 271 -9.35 -6.85 16.39
CA THR A 271 -8.86 -6.18 17.61
C THR A 271 -10.00 -5.81 18.57
N LEU A 272 -11.26 -5.74 18.10
CA LEU A 272 -12.44 -5.35 18.89
C LEU A 272 -13.31 -6.53 19.41
N MET A 273 -12.94 -7.77 19.10
CA MET A 273 -13.63 -8.97 19.63
C MET A 273 -12.59 -9.93 20.26
N PRO A 274 -12.31 -9.84 21.57
CA PRO A 274 -11.67 -10.95 22.25
C PRO A 274 -12.65 -12.12 22.22
N SER A 275 -12.18 -13.23 21.64
CA SER A 275 -12.87 -14.52 21.56
C SER A 275 -13.67 -14.80 22.84
N ARG A 276 -15.00 -14.78 22.74
CA ARG A 276 -15.85 -15.44 23.73
C ARG A 276 -15.55 -16.93 23.65
N THR A 277 -14.77 -17.39 24.60
CA THR A 277 -14.62 -18.80 24.96
C THR A 277 -16.01 -19.39 25.20
N LEU A 278 -16.47 -20.23 24.27
CA LEU A 278 -17.55 -21.17 24.52
C LEU A 278 -16.97 -22.27 25.42
N ARG A 279 -17.43 -22.29 26.68
CA ARG A 279 -17.56 -23.53 27.45
C ARG A 279 -18.78 -24.29 26.95
#